data_AF-A0A520HMB3-F1
#
_entry.id   AF-A0A520HMB3-F1
#
_cell.length_a   1.000
_cell.length_b   1.000
_cell.length_c   1.000
_cell.angle_alpha   90.00
_cell.angle_beta   90.00
_cell.angle_gamma   90.00
#
_symmetry.space_group_name_H-M   'P 1'
#
loop_
_entity.id
_entity.type
_entity.pdbx_description
1 polymer ?
#
loop_
_entity_poly.entity_id
_entity_poly.type
_entity_poly.pdbx_seq_one_letter_code
_entity_poly.pdbx_strand_id
1 'polypeptide(L)'
;MGDTDVSAKTESAQTAPLKGATTQGQGGDAQSGVLTETTTDAKTAIKDSVGGYGAQAADKARMFAEDGKAKAGGALDQIAQLLTDAAEQVDDKLGAQYGGYARNAAQTITGFSDQVKAKDIDELVDDARELVRKSPGIAIGAAAAVGFVVARLIQSGLESGTSDPKSGA
;
A
#
# COMPACT_ATOMS: atom_id res chain seq x y z
N MET A 1 35.57 3.38 -58.41
CA MET A 1 35.85 4.83 -58.54
C MET A 1 34.61 5.57 -58.11
N GLY A 2 34.71 6.33 -57.02
CA GLY A 2 33.62 7.17 -56.52
C GLY A 2 33.48 7.13 -55.00
N ASP A 3 34.55 7.50 -54.29
CA ASP A 3 34.46 8.03 -52.92
C ASP A 3 33.47 9.20 -52.90
N THR A 4 32.60 9.26 -51.90
CA THR A 4 32.06 10.53 -51.46
C THR A 4 31.94 10.53 -49.95
N ASP A 5 32.91 11.25 -49.37
CA ASP A 5 33.02 11.73 -48.01
C ASP A 5 31.70 12.27 -47.46
N VAL A 6 31.27 11.76 -46.32
CA VAL A 6 30.47 12.52 -45.36
C VAL A 6 31.21 12.50 -44.04
N SER A 7 32.09 13.49 -43.91
CA SER A 7 32.52 14.16 -42.69
C SER A 7 31.77 13.74 -41.41
N ALA A 8 32.41 12.88 -40.64
CA ALA A 8 32.07 12.63 -39.25
C ALA A 8 32.53 13.80 -38.38
N LYS A 9 31.63 14.76 -38.13
CA LYS A 9 31.81 15.75 -37.06
C LYS A 9 31.49 15.07 -35.72
N THR A 10 32.56 14.89 -34.96
CA THR A 10 32.60 14.77 -33.51
C THR A 10 31.50 15.57 -32.81
N GLU A 11 30.63 14.88 -32.08
CA GLU A 11 29.98 15.45 -30.89
C GLU A 11 29.88 14.36 -29.82
N SER A 12 30.73 14.54 -28.82
CA SER A 12 30.85 13.73 -27.62
C SER A 12 29.61 13.92 -26.75
N ALA A 13 28.61 13.05 -26.86
CA ALA A 13 27.55 12.94 -25.87
C ALA A 13 27.85 11.76 -24.95
N GLN A 14 28.41 12.09 -23.80
CA GLN A 14 28.74 11.23 -22.68
C GLN A 14 27.43 10.59 -22.14
N THR A 15 27.14 9.36 -22.54
CA THR A 15 26.04 8.57 -21.99
C THR A 15 26.51 7.92 -20.69
N ALA A 16 26.02 8.44 -19.57
CA ALA A 16 26.13 7.77 -18.27
C ALA A 16 25.49 6.38 -18.34
N PRO A 17 26.10 5.32 -17.78
CA PRO A 17 25.45 4.03 -17.72
C PRO A 17 24.28 4.12 -16.73
N LEU A 18 23.06 3.97 -17.25
CA LEU A 18 21.87 3.66 -16.46
C LEU A 18 22.13 2.35 -15.73
N LYS A 19 22.57 2.45 -14.46
CA LYS A 19 22.74 1.30 -13.58
C LYS A 19 21.35 0.84 -13.16
N GLY A 20 20.97 -0.32 -13.68
CA GLY A 20 19.67 -0.93 -13.54
C GLY A 20 19.22 -1.05 -12.09
N ALA A 21 17.92 -0.85 -11.91
CA ALA A 21 17.17 -1.33 -10.77
C ALA A 21 17.35 -2.86 -10.70
N THR A 22 18.29 -3.30 -9.87
CA THR A 22 18.30 -4.65 -9.32
C THR A 22 18.09 -4.50 -7.83
N THR A 23 16.90 -4.91 -7.41
CA THR A 23 16.53 -5.21 -6.04
C THR A 23 17.60 -6.07 -5.39
N GLN A 24 18.30 -5.51 -4.41
CA GLN A 24 19.05 -6.26 -3.43
C GLN A 24 18.61 -5.76 -2.07
N GLY A 25 17.79 -6.57 -1.39
CA GLY A 25 17.54 -6.42 0.03
C GLY A 25 18.89 -6.45 0.74
N GLN A 26 19.24 -5.33 1.35
CA GLN A 26 20.36 -5.26 2.27
C GLN A 26 19.75 -4.96 3.63
N GLY A 27 19.76 -6.02 4.46
CA GLY A 27 19.63 -5.90 5.89
C GLY A 27 20.64 -4.90 6.44
N GLY A 28 20.38 -4.50 7.69
CA GLY A 28 21.00 -3.38 8.39
C GLY A 28 22.52 -3.39 8.48
N ASP A 29 23.02 -2.52 9.34
CA ASP A 29 24.44 -2.33 9.65
C ASP A 29 25.16 -1.22 8.86
N ALA A 30 24.53 -0.04 8.72
CA ALA A 30 25.28 1.18 8.40
C ALA A 30 24.61 2.49 8.87
N GLN A 31 23.88 2.49 9.99
CA GLN A 31 23.38 3.74 10.59
C GLN A 31 22.91 3.52 12.05
N SER A 32 23.78 3.02 12.94
CA SER A 32 23.38 2.74 14.33
C SER A 32 23.73 3.85 15.33
N GLY A 33 24.62 4.80 14.96
CA GLY A 33 25.10 5.86 15.87
C GLY A 33 24.18 7.07 15.98
N VAL A 34 23.79 7.69 14.86
CA VAL A 34 22.99 8.93 14.84
C VAL A 34 21.47 8.67 14.88
N LEU A 35 21.02 7.48 14.46
CA LEU A 35 19.60 7.14 14.49
C LEU A 35 19.09 6.87 15.91
N THR A 36 19.96 6.43 16.82
CA THR A 36 19.54 6.00 18.16
C THR A 36 19.08 7.19 19.02
N GLU A 37 19.70 8.37 18.88
CA GLU A 37 19.25 9.60 19.57
C GLU A 37 17.92 10.10 18.99
N THR A 38 17.84 10.32 17.67
CA THR A 38 16.60 10.78 17.01
C THR A 38 15.44 9.80 17.17
N THR A 39 15.71 8.49 17.18
CA THR A 39 14.70 7.45 17.43
C THR A 39 14.18 7.51 18.86
N THR A 40 15.02 7.83 19.85
CA THR A 40 14.61 7.92 21.25
C THR A 40 13.73 9.15 21.48
N ASP A 41 14.08 10.30 20.91
CA ASP A 41 13.28 11.52 20.97
C ASP A 41 11.94 11.35 20.24
N ALA A 42 11.98 10.82 19.01
CA ALA A 42 10.77 10.54 18.24
C ALA A 42 9.87 9.53 18.96
N LYS A 43 10.45 8.49 19.56
CA LYS A 43 9.68 7.51 20.35
C LYS A 43 9.02 8.14 21.57
N THR A 44 9.71 9.06 22.25
CA THR A 44 9.18 9.76 23.44
C THR A 44 8.04 10.69 23.05
N ALA A 45 8.22 11.50 22.01
CA ALA A 45 7.17 12.39 21.49
C ALA A 45 5.92 11.62 21.02
N ILE A 46 6.12 10.48 20.33
CA ILE A 46 5.02 9.60 19.92
C ILE A 46 4.34 8.99 21.15
N LYS A 47 5.11 8.51 22.14
CA LYS A 47 4.55 7.90 23.35
C LYS A 47 3.70 8.88 24.15
N ASP A 48 4.12 10.13 24.28
CA ASP A 48 3.36 11.17 24.98
C ASP A 48 2.08 11.56 24.23
N SER A 49 2.17 11.67 22.90
CA SER A 49 1.01 11.98 22.05
C SER A 49 -0.02 10.84 22.03
N VAL A 50 0.45 9.59 21.98
CA VAL A 50 -0.41 8.40 22.03
C VAL A 50 -0.96 8.18 23.44
N GLY A 51 -0.19 8.49 24.49
CA GLY A 51 -0.62 8.32 25.88
C GLY A 51 -1.77 9.24 26.29
N GLY A 52 -1.79 10.48 25.79
CA GLY A 52 -2.84 11.46 26.13
C GLY A 52 -4.13 11.33 25.29
N TYR A 53 -4.02 10.96 24.02
CA TYR A 53 -5.15 10.93 23.07
C TYR A 53 -5.55 9.52 22.62
N GLY A 54 -4.76 8.49 22.95
CA GLY A 54 -4.91 7.15 22.41
C GLY A 54 -6.19 6.45 22.84
N ALA A 55 -6.65 6.63 24.09
CA ALA A 55 -7.90 6.00 24.55
C ALA A 55 -9.11 6.55 23.78
N GLN A 56 -9.26 7.88 23.70
CA GLN A 56 -10.37 8.51 22.97
C GLN A 56 -10.31 8.24 21.46
N ALA A 57 -9.10 8.20 20.89
CA ALA A 57 -8.90 7.85 19.50
C ALA A 57 -9.26 6.38 19.22
N ALA A 58 -8.92 5.45 20.13
CA ALA A 58 -9.26 4.05 20.01
C ALA A 58 -10.78 3.81 20.08
N ASP A 59 -11.48 4.46 21.01
CA ASP A 59 -12.94 4.38 21.10
C ASP A 59 -13.61 4.88 19.81
N LYS A 60 -13.18 6.04 19.30
CA LYS A 60 -13.67 6.57 18.02
C LYS A 60 -13.33 5.63 16.86
N ALA A 61 -12.09 5.14 16.78
CA ALA A 61 -11.66 4.23 15.73
C ALA A 61 -12.50 2.94 15.73
N ARG A 62 -12.87 2.42 16.90
CA ARG A 62 -13.76 1.26 17.02
C ARG A 62 -15.15 1.56 16.48
N MET A 63 -15.75 2.69 16.87
CA MET A 63 -17.04 3.12 16.31
C MET A 63 -16.98 3.33 14.78
N PHE A 64 -15.91 3.95 14.28
CA PHE A 64 -15.70 4.14 12.84
C PHE A 64 -15.42 2.84 12.10
N ALA A 65 -14.76 1.86 12.74
CA ALA A 65 -14.55 0.54 12.16
C ALA A 65 -15.87 -0.24 12.07
N GLU A 66 -16.74 -0.13 13.07
CA GLU A 66 -18.08 -0.73 13.06
C GLU A 66 -18.96 -0.12 11.95
N ASP A 67 -19.04 1.21 11.86
CA ASP A 67 -19.76 1.92 10.80
C ASP A 67 -19.13 1.69 9.42
N GLY A 68 -17.80 1.68 9.36
CA GLY A 68 -17.00 1.40 8.18
C GLY A 68 -17.21 -0.01 7.65
N LYS A 69 -17.38 -1.02 8.52
CA LYS A 69 -17.71 -2.40 8.13
C LYS A 69 -19.06 -2.48 7.42
N ALA A 70 -20.07 -1.78 7.94
CA ALA A 70 -21.39 -1.74 7.30
C ALA A 70 -21.34 -1.03 5.93
N LYS A 71 -20.68 0.13 5.86
CA LYS A 71 -20.53 0.91 4.62
C LYS A 71 -19.67 0.20 3.57
N ALA A 72 -18.55 -0.40 3.99
CA ALA A 72 -17.70 -1.20 3.13
C ALA A 72 -18.43 -2.44 2.64
N GLY A 73 -19.22 -3.11 3.50
CA GLY A 73 -20.09 -4.22 3.09
C GLY A 73 -21.00 -3.84 1.92
N GLY A 74 -21.74 -2.74 2.05
CA GLY A 74 -22.60 -2.25 0.97
C GLY A 74 -21.86 -1.86 -0.31
N ALA A 75 -20.69 -1.22 -0.20
CA ALA A 75 -19.86 -0.89 -1.36
C ALA A 75 -19.27 -2.13 -2.03
N LEU A 76 -18.86 -3.13 -1.23
CA LEU A 76 -18.35 -4.41 -1.72
C LEU A 76 -19.45 -5.23 -2.40
N ASP A 77 -20.70 -5.18 -1.89
CA ASP A 77 -21.85 -5.82 -2.54
C ASP A 77 -22.11 -5.23 -3.92
N GLN A 78 -22.00 -3.90 -4.07
CA GLN A 78 -22.12 -3.23 -5.36
C GLN A 78 -21.00 -3.63 -6.33
N ILE A 79 -19.76 -3.73 -5.85
CA ILE A 79 -18.62 -4.20 -6.65
C ILE A 79 -18.80 -5.68 -7.03
N ALA A 80 -19.27 -6.52 -6.12
CA ALA A 80 -19.52 -7.93 -6.36
C ALA A 80 -20.63 -8.15 -7.41
N GLN A 81 -21.69 -7.33 -7.38
CA GLN A 81 -22.72 -7.31 -8.42
C GLN A 81 -22.13 -6.91 -9.78
N LEU A 82 -21.39 -5.80 -9.85
CA LEU A 82 -20.70 -5.36 -11.08
C LEU A 82 -19.75 -6.43 -11.64
N LEU A 83 -19.01 -7.11 -10.76
CA LEU A 83 -18.06 -8.14 -11.16
C LEU A 83 -18.78 -9.43 -11.59
N THR A 84 -19.94 -9.75 -11.01
CA THR A 84 -20.79 -10.86 -11.43
C THR A 84 -21.38 -10.59 -12.80
N ASP A 85 -21.94 -9.41 -13.04
CA ASP A 85 -22.46 -8.98 -14.34
C ASP A 85 -21.36 -8.97 -15.42
N ALA A 86 -20.13 -8.58 -15.05
CA ALA A 86 -18.97 -8.62 -15.93
C ALA A 86 -18.42 -10.04 -16.14
N ALA A 87 -18.47 -10.90 -15.12
CA ALA A 87 -18.05 -12.29 -15.21
C ALA A 87 -19.01 -13.11 -16.06
N GLU A 88 -20.33 -12.88 -16.01
CA GLU A 88 -21.29 -13.46 -16.95
C GLU A 88 -20.94 -13.10 -18.40
N GLN A 89 -20.35 -11.93 -18.64
CA GLN A 89 -19.86 -11.52 -19.97
C GLN A 89 -18.47 -12.09 -20.34
N VAL A 90 -17.71 -12.61 -19.38
CA VAL A 90 -16.30 -13.03 -19.55
C VAL A 90 -16.09 -14.56 -19.42
N ASP A 91 -16.98 -15.27 -18.73
CA ASP A 91 -16.94 -16.74 -18.52
C ASP A 91 -16.88 -17.53 -19.84
N ASP A 92 -17.37 -16.95 -20.93
CA ASP A 92 -17.30 -17.51 -22.28
C ASP A 92 -15.86 -17.66 -22.86
N LYS A 93 -14.80 -17.09 -22.24
CA LYS A 93 -13.49 -16.97 -22.92
C LYS A 93 -12.23 -17.49 -22.23
N LEU A 94 -12.20 -17.85 -20.94
CA LEU A 94 -10.90 -17.92 -20.22
C LEU A 94 -10.32 -19.29 -19.83
N GLY A 95 -11.06 -20.40 -19.89
CA GLY A 95 -10.48 -21.76 -19.88
C GLY A 95 -9.75 -22.23 -18.60
N ALA A 96 -9.67 -23.55 -18.43
CA ALA A 96 -9.34 -24.24 -17.17
C ALA A 96 -7.91 -24.05 -16.59
N GLN A 97 -6.96 -23.45 -17.32
CA GLN A 97 -5.52 -23.46 -16.95
C GLN A 97 -5.08 -22.36 -15.97
N TYR A 98 -5.90 -21.34 -15.70
CA TYR A 98 -5.60 -20.33 -14.67
C TYR A 98 -6.07 -20.74 -13.25
N GLY A 99 -6.73 -21.90 -13.11
CA GLY A 99 -7.41 -22.30 -11.88
C GLY A 99 -6.52 -22.66 -10.69
N GLY A 100 -5.29 -23.14 -10.92
CA GLY A 100 -4.45 -23.68 -9.84
C GLY A 100 -3.91 -22.62 -8.86
N TYR A 101 -3.40 -21.49 -9.39
CA TYR A 101 -2.95 -20.36 -8.57
C TYR A 101 -4.13 -19.62 -7.96
N ALA A 102 -5.22 -19.49 -8.70
CA ALA A 102 -6.46 -18.91 -8.20
C ALA A 102 -7.03 -19.70 -7.02
N ARG A 103 -6.99 -21.05 -7.05
CA ARG A 103 -7.52 -21.91 -5.97
C ARG A 103 -6.72 -21.79 -4.67
N ASN A 104 -5.38 -21.75 -4.73
CA ASN A 104 -4.53 -21.59 -3.54
C ASN A 104 -4.67 -20.19 -2.90
N ALA A 105 -4.67 -19.15 -3.73
CA ALA A 105 -4.96 -17.79 -3.26
C ALA A 105 -6.36 -17.72 -2.65
N ALA A 106 -7.36 -18.30 -3.32
CA ALA A 106 -8.72 -18.38 -2.82
C ALA A 106 -8.81 -19.08 -1.46
N GLN A 107 -8.15 -20.23 -1.26
CA GLN A 107 -8.16 -20.93 0.04
C GLN A 107 -7.56 -20.08 1.17
N THR A 108 -6.47 -19.37 0.89
CA THR A 108 -5.83 -18.48 1.88
C THR A 108 -6.75 -17.30 2.23
N ILE A 109 -7.39 -16.70 1.22
CA ILE A 109 -8.32 -15.58 1.39
C ILE A 109 -9.61 -16.04 2.10
N THR A 110 -10.12 -17.23 1.81
CA THR A 110 -11.30 -17.81 2.47
C THR A 110 -11.01 -18.08 3.94
N GLY A 111 -9.88 -18.72 4.27
CA GLY A 111 -9.51 -18.97 5.67
C GLY A 111 -9.32 -17.68 6.47
N PHE A 112 -8.78 -16.63 5.85
CA PHE A 112 -8.69 -15.31 6.46
C PHE A 112 -10.07 -14.65 6.63
N SER A 113 -10.95 -14.79 5.63
CA SER A 113 -12.30 -14.23 5.66
C SER A 113 -13.16 -14.90 6.74
N ASP A 114 -13.06 -16.22 6.92
CA ASP A 114 -13.74 -16.94 7.99
C ASP A 114 -13.25 -16.48 9.38
N GLN A 115 -11.94 -16.24 9.53
CA GLN A 115 -11.41 -15.65 10.77
C GLN A 115 -11.93 -14.23 11.01
N VAL A 116 -11.93 -13.35 10.00
CA VAL A 116 -12.44 -11.97 10.13
C VAL A 116 -13.95 -11.93 10.42
N LYS A 117 -14.69 -12.92 9.94
CA LYS A 117 -16.15 -12.99 10.09
C LYS A 117 -16.58 -13.65 11.41
N ALA A 118 -15.79 -14.60 11.90
CA ALA A 118 -16.04 -15.29 13.17
C ALA A 118 -15.46 -14.56 14.38
N LYS A 119 -14.40 -13.76 14.20
CA LYS A 119 -13.74 -13.05 15.30
C LYS A 119 -14.35 -11.69 15.56
N ASP A 120 -14.41 -11.36 16.85
CA ASP A 120 -14.70 -10.01 17.30
C ASP A 120 -13.52 -9.06 17.05
N ILE A 121 -13.82 -7.76 16.99
CA ILE A 121 -12.81 -6.70 16.81
C ILE A 121 -11.71 -6.80 17.87
N ASP A 122 -12.04 -7.18 19.11
CA ASP A 122 -11.06 -7.34 20.19
C ASP A 122 -10.07 -8.48 19.91
N GLU A 123 -10.55 -9.63 19.42
CA GLU A 123 -9.66 -10.75 19.05
C GLU A 123 -8.76 -10.41 17.87
N LEU A 124 -9.28 -9.68 16.88
CA LEU A 124 -8.48 -9.21 15.74
C LEU A 124 -7.38 -8.24 16.18
N VAL A 125 -7.68 -7.37 17.15
CA VAL A 125 -6.70 -6.44 17.73
C VAL A 125 -5.63 -7.18 18.52
N ASP A 126 -6.00 -8.22 19.27
CA ASP A 126 -5.04 -9.02 20.05
C ASP A 126 -4.12 -9.85 19.14
N ASP A 127 -4.64 -10.47 18.07
CA ASP A 127 -3.83 -11.14 17.05
C ASP A 127 -2.87 -10.16 16.37
N ALA A 128 -3.36 -8.97 16.00
CA ALA A 128 -2.53 -7.92 15.40
C ALA A 128 -1.41 -7.48 16.37
N ARG A 129 -1.71 -7.34 17.66
CA ARG A 129 -0.69 -7.06 18.69
C ARG A 129 0.36 -8.16 18.77
N GLU A 130 -0.04 -9.42 18.68
CA GLU A 130 0.88 -10.55 18.69
C GLU A 130 1.80 -10.55 17.46
N LEU A 131 1.26 -10.25 16.27
CA LEU A 131 2.05 -10.09 15.05
C LEU A 131 3.07 -8.94 15.16
N VAL A 132 2.67 -7.80 15.71
CA VAL A 132 3.56 -6.65 15.96
C VAL A 132 4.69 -7.06 16.91
N ARG A 133 4.37 -7.80 17.97
CA ARG A 133 5.37 -8.28 18.95
C ARG A 133 6.34 -9.28 18.32
N LYS A 134 5.85 -10.17 17.47
CA LYS A 134 6.64 -11.20 16.80
C LYS A 134 7.52 -10.63 15.69
N SER A 135 7.10 -9.55 15.04
CA SER A 135 7.80 -8.98 13.90
C SER A 135 7.65 -7.44 13.84
N PRO A 136 8.40 -6.70 14.67
CA PRO A 136 8.30 -5.24 14.75
C PRO A 136 8.65 -4.54 13.43
N GLY A 137 9.59 -5.07 12.64
CA GLY A 137 9.96 -4.48 11.34
C GLY A 137 8.84 -4.56 10.30
N ILE A 138 8.10 -5.67 10.24
CA ILE A 138 6.97 -5.84 9.31
C ILE A 138 5.85 -4.87 9.69
N ALA A 139 5.55 -4.75 10.98
CA ALA A 139 4.53 -3.82 11.47
C ALA A 139 4.84 -2.36 11.08
N ILE A 140 6.08 -1.90 11.26
CA ILE A 140 6.49 -0.55 10.89
C ILE A 140 6.35 -0.34 9.37
N GLY A 141 6.77 -1.31 8.56
CA GLY A 141 6.64 -1.23 7.10
C GLY A 141 5.18 -1.20 6.64
N ALA A 142 4.33 -2.05 7.23
CA ALA A 142 2.90 -2.10 6.93
C ALA A 142 2.19 -0.79 7.33
N ALA A 143 2.47 -0.26 8.51
CA ALA A 143 1.91 1.02 8.96
C ALA A 143 2.31 2.17 8.05
N ALA A 144 3.58 2.23 7.62
CA ALA A 144 4.05 3.24 6.67
C ALA A 144 3.36 3.12 5.30
N ALA A 145 3.18 1.91 4.78
CA ALA A 145 2.50 1.67 3.51
C ALA A 145 1.01 2.08 3.58
N VAL A 146 0.30 1.67 4.63
CA VAL A 146 -1.11 2.06 4.83
C VAL A 146 -1.24 3.57 4.99
N GLY A 147 -0.38 4.19 5.81
CA GLY A 147 -0.35 5.64 5.99
C GLY A 147 -0.09 6.38 4.69
N PHE A 148 0.81 5.86 3.84
CA PHE A 148 1.08 6.43 2.52
C PHE A 148 -0.13 6.36 1.58
N VAL A 149 -0.85 5.23 1.55
CA VAL A 149 -2.06 5.10 0.72
C VAL A 149 -3.13 6.11 1.16
N VAL A 150 -3.35 6.25 2.47
CA VAL A 150 -4.29 7.24 3.01
C VAL A 150 -3.85 8.66 2.67
N ALA A 151 -2.58 8.99 2.87
CA ALA A 151 -2.02 10.29 2.51
C ALA A 151 -2.16 10.58 1.01
N ARG A 152 -1.90 9.57 0.17
CA ARG A 152 -2.02 9.67 -1.28
C ARG A 152 -3.45 9.88 -1.73
N LEU A 153 -4.43 9.23 -1.08
CA LEU A 153 -5.85 9.43 -1.35
C LEU A 153 -6.25 10.88 -1.05
N ILE A 154 -5.90 11.38 0.14
CA ILE A 154 -6.20 12.76 0.55
C ILE A 154 -5.53 13.75 -0.43
N GLN A 155 -4.24 13.55 -0.74
CA GLN A 155 -3.52 14.40 -1.68
C GLN A 155 -4.06 14.33 -3.10
N SER A 156 -4.49 13.14 -3.57
CA SER A 156 -5.15 12.99 -4.88
C SER A 156 -6.49 13.71 -4.94
N GLY A 157 -7.25 13.70 -3.84
CA GLY A 157 -8.52 14.42 -3.74
C GLY A 157 -8.32 15.93 -3.73
N LEU A 158 -7.25 16.42 -3.11
CA LEU A 158 -6.91 17.86 -3.06
C LEU A 158 -6.34 18.38 -4.39
N GLU A 159 -5.52 17.59 -5.09
CA GLU A 159 -4.98 17.93 -6.43
C GLU A 159 -6.08 18.02 -7.49
N SER A 160 -7.19 17.31 -7.30
CA SER A 160 -8.36 17.36 -8.20
C SER A 160 -9.16 18.68 -8.09
N GLY A 161 -8.79 19.59 -7.18
CA GLY A 161 -9.46 20.88 -6.95
C GLY A 161 -8.76 22.12 -7.52
N THR A 162 -7.55 21.99 -8.08
CA THR A 162 -6.78 23.12 -8.64
C THR A 162 -6.55 23.01 -10.15
N SER A 163 -7.58 22.62 -10.89
CA SER A 163 -7.62 22.90 -12.33
C SER A 163 -7.80 24.39 -12.55
N ASP A 164 -6.68 25.12 -12.65
CA ASP A 164 -6.59 26.51 -13.08
C ASP A 164 -7.29 26.70 -14.45
N PRO A 165 -8.36 27.50 -14.55
CA PRO A 165 -8.85 28.00 -15.83
C PRO A 165 -8.17 29.35 -16.10
N LYS A 166 -6.94 29.32 -16.62
CA LYS A 166 -6.26 30.46 -17.28
C LYS A 166 -5.40 29.90 -18.41
N SER A 167 -5.36 30.41 -19.63
CA SER A 167 -5.76 31.69 -20.16
C SER A 167 -5.91 31.51 -21.68
N GLY A 168 -7.11 31.67 -22.21
CA GLY A 168 -7.38 31.80 -23.63
C GLY A 168 -8.12 33.11 -23.84
N ALA A 169 -7.36 34.17 -24.11
CA ALA A 169 -7.80 35.44 -24.66
C ALA A 169 -6.66 35.98 -25.52
#